data_AF-A0A1V3C2N2-F1
#
_entry.id   AF-A0A1V3C2N2-F1
#
_cell.length_a   1.000
_cell.length_b   1.000
_cell.length_c   1.000
_cell.angle_alpha   90.00
_cell.angle_beta   90.00
_cell.angle_gamma   90.00
#
_symmetry.space_group_name_H-M   'P 1'
#
loop_
_entity.id
_entity.type
_entity.pdbx_description
1 polymer ?
#
loop_
_entity_poly.entity_id
_entity_poly.type
_entity_poly.pdbx_seq_one_letter_code
_entity_poly.pdbx_strand_id
1 'polypeptide(L)'
;MVYAQLMHTGRIGHPSDYRTSHHTVGPSPVRARGRIFTREGLQDLVLPRELGAEEIGQTIRDFAAAAENAVTAGFDGVGLHGANGYLIHQFPSTKANPRTDEWGSSSPRDGARFALETASAVAEAVRFPSGADPVLRDGDSHPGDKNKKGTLLRVLIR
;
A
#
# COMPACT_ATOMS: atom_id res chain seq x y z
N MET A 1 -5.06 -1.45 -23.17
CA MET A 1 -4.46 -0.77 -22.01
C MET A 1 -4.66 -1.65 -20.78
N VAL A 2 -3.58 -2.18 -20.23
CA VAL A 2 -3.51 -3.00 -19.03
C VAL A 2 -2.59 -2.33 -18.00
N TYR A 3 -3.03 -2.30 -16.75
CA TYR A 3 -2.31 -1.65 -15.66
C TYR A 3 -1.98 -2.66 -14.56
N ALA A 4 -0.74 -2.66 -14.07
CA ALA A 4 -0.35 -3.48 -12.93
C ALA A 4 -0.80 -2.81 -11.63
N GLN A 5 -1.59 -3.50 -10.81
CA GLN A 5 -1.90 -3.02 -9.46
C GLN A 5 -0.76 -3.41 -8.50
N LEU A 6 -0.02 -2.43 -7.99
CA LEU A 6 1.05 -2.62 -7.03
C LEU A 6 0.52 -2.58 -5.61
N MET A 7 0.92 -3.55 -4.80
CA MET A 7 0.36 -3.81 -3.48
C MET A 7 1.47 -4.16 -2.49
N HIS A 8 1.33 -3.68 -1.26
CA HIS A 8 1.99 -4.24 -0.09
C HIS A 8 0.94 -4.52 0.98
N THR A 9 0.84 -5.76 1.47
CA THR A 9 -0.29 -6.14 2.33
C THR A 9 -0.22 -5.53 3.75
N GLY A 10 0.98 -5.18 4.20
CA GLY A 10 1.20 -4.63 5.53
C GLY A 10 0.69 -5.62 6.58
N ARG A 11 -0.13 -5.15 7.54
CA ARG A 11 -0.65 -5.99 8.63
C ARG A 11 -1.64 -7.10 8.22
N ILE A 12 -1.97 -7.22 6.94
CA ILE A 12 -2.83 -8.29 6.41
C ILE A 12 -1.93 -9.41 5.88
N GLY A 13 -1.39 -10.23 6.78
CA GLY A 13 -0.43 -11.28 6.44
C GLY A 13 -0.21 -12.24 7.60
N HIS A 14 0.49 -13.35 7.31
CA HIS A 14 0.85 -14.36 8.30
C HIS A 14 2.29 -14.87 8.07
N PRO A 15 3.10 -15.08 9.14
CA PRO A 15 4.49 -15.52 9.03
C PRO A 15 4.70 -16.84 8.27
N SER A 16 3.71 -17.74 8.29
CA SER A 16 3.77 -19.03 7.57
C SER A 16 3.87 -18.88 6.04
N ASP A 17 3.48 -17.72 5.49
CA ASP A 17 3.55 -17.48 4.03
C ASP A 17 4.89 -16.89 3.58
N TYR A 18 5.73 -16.49 4.52
CA TYR A 18 7.01 -15.85 4.23
C TYR A 18 8.17 -16.84 4.14
N ARG A 19 9.17 -16.49 3.34
CA ARG A 19 10.48 -17.18 3.39
C ARG A 19 11.20 -16.79 4.68
N THR A 20 11.98 -17.73 5.21
CA THR A 20 12.74 -17.63 6.46
C THR A 20 13.40 -16.24 6.62
N SER A 21 12.91 -15.45 7.59
CA SER A 21 13.33 -14.10 8.04
C SER A 21 12.35 -12.94 7.82
N HIS A 22 11.28 -13.08 7.03
CA HIS A 22 10.33 -11.96 6.88
C HIS A 22 9.23 -12.00 7.94
N HIS A 23 8.76 -10.81 8.30
CA HIS A 23 7.70 -10.60 9.28
C HIS A 23 6.58 -9.81 8.64
N THR A 24 5.36 -10.01 9.15
CA THR A 24 4.25 -9.11 8.84
C THR A 24 4.60 -7.74 9.41
N VAL A 25 4.59 -6.71 8.59
CA VAL A 25 4.94 -5.34 8.98
C VAL A 25 3.76 -4.40 8.84
N GLY A 26 3.79 -3.26 9.53
CA GLY A 26 2.79 -2.22 9.41
C GLY A 26 3.31 -0.90 9.98
N PRO A 27 2.52 0.17 9.90
CA PRO A 27 2.93 1.47 10.45
C PRO A 27 3.01 1.45 11.98
N SER A 28 2.32 0.53 12.65
CA SER A 28 2.33 0.35 14.11
C SER A 28 2.03 -1.10 14.50
N PRO A 29 2.35 -1.53 15.73
CA PRO A 29 2.04 -2.86 16.22
C PRO A 29 0.55 -2.98 16.59
N VAL A 30 -0.34 -2.84 15.59
CA VAL A 30 -1.79 -2.94 15.76
C VAL A 30 -2.34 -4.05 14.88
N ARG A 31 -2.66 -5.18 15.50
CA ARG A 31 -3.24 -6.36 14.83
C ARG A 31 -4.56 -6.03 14.12
N ALA A 32 -4.69 -6.44 12.87
CA ALA A 32 -5.97 -6.37 12.17
C ALA A 32 -6.93 -7.44 12.69
N ARG A 33 -8.24 -7.16 12.63
CA ARG A 33 -9.27 -8.16 12.99
C ARG A 33 -9.54 -9.07 11.81
N GLY A 34 -9.59 -10.38 12.06
CA GLY A 34 -9.96 -11.38 11.06
C GLY A 34 -8.91 -12.47 10.89
N ARG A 35 -9.08 -13.24 9.81
CA ARG A 35 -8.28 -14.40 9.45
C ARG A 35 -7.79 -14.29 8.01
N ILE A 36 -6.69 -14.96 7.69
CA ILE A 36 -6.11 -15.03 6.35
C ILE A 36 -5.86 -16.49 5.97
N PHE A 37 -6.08 -16.83 4.70
CA PHE A 37 -5.70 -18.14 4.18
C PHE A 37 -4.19 -18.17 3.94
N THR A 38 -3.54 -19.15 4.52
CA THR A 38 -2.12 -19.45 4.35
C THR A 38 -1.95 -20.83 3.71
N ARG A 39 -0.71 -21.22 3.44
CA ARG A 39 -0.39 -22.60 3.00
C ARG A 39 -0.82 -23.69 3.99
N GLU A 40 -1.01 -23.33 5.25
CA GLU A 40 -1.41 -24.24 6.34
C GLU A 40 -2.92 -24.14 6.65
N GLY A 41 -3.69 -23.43 5.81
CA GLY A 41 -5.12 -23.21 5.99
C GLY A 41 -5.46 -21.85 6.56
N LEU A 42 -6.66 -21.71 7.13
CA LEU A 42 -7.15 -20.43 7.65
C LEU A 42 -6.52 -20.13 9.02
N GLN A 43 -5.72 -19.07 9.10
CA GLN A 43 -5.01 -18.64 10.31
C GLN A 43 -5.49 -17.27 10.79
N ASP A 44 -5.33 -17.00 12.09
CA ASP A 44 -5.58 -15.66 12.63
C ASP A 44 -4.54 -14.65 12.12
N LEU A 45 -4.97 -13.41 11.86
CA LEU A 45 -4.04 -12.33 11.58
C LEU A 45 -3.13 -12.09 12.80
N VAL A 46 -1.85 -11.79 12.56
CA VAL A 46 -0.86 -11.61 13.63
C VAL A 46 -0.61 -10.14 13.96
N LEU A 47 0.05 -9.90 15.09
CA LEU A 47 0.56 -8.57 15.41
C LEU A 47 1.70 -8.24 14.42
N PRO A 48 1.61 -7.13 13.66
CA PRO A 48 2.69 -6.74 12.77
C PRO A 48 3.85 -6.13 13.58
N ARG A 49 5.06 -6.20 13.02
CA ARG A 49 6.18 -5.38 13.46
C ARG A 49 6.02 -3.97 12.90
N GLU A 50 6.33 -2.97 13.72
CA GLU A 50 6.37 -1.58 13.28
C GLU A 50 7.52 -1.35 12.28
N LEU A 51 7.24 -0.64 11.19
CA LEU A 51 8.27 -0.16 10.26
C LEU A 51 9.02 1.03 10.88
N GLY A 52 10.35 0.99 10.82
CA GLY A 52 11.21 2.15 11.09
C GLY A 52 11.25 3.12 9.90
N ALA A 53 11.67 4.36 10.13
CA ALA A 53 11.72 5.39 9.08
C ALA A 53 12.57 4.98 7.85
N GLU A 54 13.70 4.32 8.07
CA GLU A 54 14.54 3.80 6.98
C GLU A 54 13.82 2.71 6.17
N GLU A 55 13.08 1.83 6.84
CA GLU A 55 12.31 0.77 6.20
C GLU A 55 11.10 1.31 5.44
N ILE A 56 10.50 2.40 5.93
CA ILE A 56 9.46 3.14 5.19
C ILE A 56 10.05 3.70 3.90
N GLY A 57 11.22 4.35 3.98
CA GLY A 57 11.95 4.83 2.82
C GLY A 57 12.31 3.70 1.84
N GLN A 58 12.72 2.52 2.34
CA GLN A 58 12.97 1.35 1.51
C GLN A 58 11.69 0.85 0.85
N THR A 59 10.58 0.78 1.58
CA THR A 59 9.29 0.34 1.05
C THR A 59 8.82 1.25 -0.10
N ILE A 60 9.02 2.56 0.02
CA ILE A 60 8.74 3.53 -1.06
C ILE A 60 9.59 3.21 -2.31
N ARG A 61 10.89 2.94 -2.13
CA ARG A 61 11.78 2.52 -3.23
C ARG A 61 11.34 1.19 -3.85
N ASP A 62 10.84 0.25 -3.05
CA ASP A 62 10.36 -1.04 -3.55
C ASP A 62 9.12 -0.89 -4.44
N PHE A 63 8.22 0.05 -4.13
CA PHE A 63 7.10 0.40 -5.02
C PHE A 63 7.58 1.00 -6.34
N ALA A 64 8.58 1.90 -6.30
CA ALA A 64 9.18 2.49 -7.50
C ALA A 64 9.83 1.42 -8.39
N ALA A 65 10.65 0.54 -7.81
CA ALA A 65 11.28 -0.58 -8.52
C ALA A 65 10.22 -1.56 -9.09
N ALA A 66 9.14 -1.84 -8.35
CA ALA A 66 8.05 -2.66 -8.84
C ALA A 66 7.33 -2.01 -10.04
N ALA A 67 7.27 -0.69 -10.10
CA ALA A 67 6.69 0.03 -11.23
C ALA A 67 7.58 -0.01 -12.48
N GLU A 68 8.89 0.18 -12.32
CA GLU A 68 9.86 0.00 -13.42
C GLU A 68 9.80 -1.42 -13.99
N ASN A 69 9.70 -2.42 -13.11
CA ASN A 69 9.54 -3.82 -13.50
C ASN A 69 8.24 -4.04 -14.27
N ALA A 70 7.13 -3.43 -13.87
CA ALA A 70 5.85 -3.54 -14.57
C ALA A 70 5.94 -2.92 -15.97
N VAL A 71 6.54 -1.74 -16.12
CA VAL A 71 6.74 -1.12 -17.44
C VAL A 71 7.64 -1.99 -18.32
N THR A 72 8.74 -2.49 -17.76
CA THR A 72 9.66 -3.41 -18.46
C THR A 72 8.96 -4.70 -18.91
N ALA A 73 7.99 -5.18 -18.13
CA ALA A 73 7.16 -6.34 -18.46
C ALA A 73 6.07 -6.05 -19.51
N GLY A 74 5.94 -4.80 -19.99
CA GLY A 74 5.00 -4.41 -21.05
C GLY A 74 3.63 -3.95 -20.57
N PHE A 75 3.45 -3.60 -19.28
CA PHE A 75 2.23 -2.95 -18.82
C PHE A 75 2.15 -1.50 -19.33
N ASP A 76 0.95 -1.04 -19.68
CA ASP A 76 0.70 0.35 -20.13
C ASP A 76 0.81 1.38 -18.98
N GLY A 77 0.91 0.89 -17.75
CA GLY A 77 1.12 1.71 -16.56
C GLY A 77 0.90 0.94 -15.27
N VAL A 78 0.92 1.67 -14.16
CA VAL A 78 0.72 1.09 -12.83
C VAL A 78 -0.35 1.82 -12.03
N GLY A 79 -0.93 1.10 -11.07
CA GLY A 79 -1.87 1.62 -10.10
C GLY A 79 -1.45 1.25 -8.68
N LEU A 80 -1.32 2.23 -7.80
CA LEU A 80 -1.07 1.97 -6.38
C LEU A 80 -2.33 1.46 -5.68
N HIS A 81 -2.23 0.39 -4.88
CA HIS A 81 -3.36 -0.11 -4.11
C HIS A 81 -3.48 0.56 -2.74
N GLY A 82 -4.17 1.70 -2.70
CA GLY A 82 -4.40 2.47 -1.47
C GLY A 82 -5.65 2.12 -0.67
N ALA A 83 -6.13 0.87 -0.72
CA ALA A 83 -7.43 0.50 -0.15
C ALA A 83 -7.42 -0.83 0.61
N ASN A 84 -8.61 -1.30 1.01
CA ASN A 84 -8.88 -2.62 1.61
C ASN A 84 -8.08 -2.97 2.88
N GLY A 85 -7.45 -1.96 3.50
CA GLY A 85 -6.72 -2.13 4.75
C GLY A 85 -5.28 -2.59 4.54
N TYR A 86 -4.76 -2.54 3.32
CA TYR A 86 -3.35 -2.79 2.99
C TYR A 86 -2.46 -1.59 3.28
N LEU A 87 -1.15 -1.73 3.10
CA LEU A 87 -0.16 -0.86 3.75
C LEU A 87 -0.41 0.64 3.50
N ILE A 88 -0.64 1.06 2.25
CA ILE A 88 -0.95 2.46 1.92
C ILE A 88 -2.21 2.95 2.66
N HIS A 89 -3.25 2.11 2.80
CA HIS A 89 -4.47 2.46 3.56
C HIS A 89 -4.27 2.42 5.08
N GLN A 90 -3.22 1.74 5.58
CA GLN A 90 -2.92 1.69 7.01
C GLN A 90 -2.33 3.02 7.50
N PHE A 91 -1.51 3.69 6.71
CA PHE A 91 -0.85 4.96 7.08
C PHE A 91 -1.78 6.15 7.37
N PRO A 92 -2.90 6.39 6.67
CA PRO A 92 -3.85 7.44 7.03
C PRO A 92 -4.82 7.04 8.14
N SER A 93 -4.82 5.77 8.58
CA SER A 93 -5.79 5.28 9.55
C SER A 93 -5.32 5.50 10.99
N THR A 94 -5.96 6.41 11.73
CA THR A 94 -5.70 6.62 13.17
C THR A 94 -5.85 5.36 14.03
N LYS A 95 -6.59 4.35 13.55
CA LYS A 95 -6.76 3.05 14.22
C LYS A 95 -5.66 2.05 13.89
N ALA A 96 -4.93 2.23 12.79
CA ALA A 96 -3.85 1.35 12.37
C ALA A 96 -2.47 1.97 12.58
N ASN A 97 -2.40 3.30 12.60
CA ASN A 97 -1.19 4.11 12.66
C ASN A 97 -1.29 5.22 13.73
N PRO A 98 -1.29 4.86 15.03
CA PRO A 98 -1.20 5.81 16.13
C PRO A 98 0.23 6.36 16.36
N ARG A 99 1.13 6.32 15.37
CA ARG A 99 2.49 6.88 15.53
C ARG A 99 2.42 8.38 15.84
N THR A 100 3.44 8.86 16.54
CA THR A 100 3.59 10.26 16.93
C THR A 100 4.71 10.97 16.16
N ASP A 101 5.41 10.26 15.27
CA ASP A 101 6.41 10.84 14.37
C ASP A 101 5.76 11.35 13.08
N GLU A 102 6.59 11.83 12.14
CA GLU A 102 6.15 12.37 10.84
C GLU A 102 5.42 11.37 9.94
N TRP A 103 5.45 10.08 10.30
CA TRP A 103 4.79 8.99 9.61
C TRP A 103 3.45 8.60 10.24
N GLY A 104 3.01 9.29 11.29
CA GLY A 104 1.74 9.05 11.96
C GLY A 104 0.50 9.61 11.27
N SER A 105 -0.68 9.28 11.80
CA SER A 105 -1.97 9.84 11.34
C SER A 105 -2.50 10.96 12.25
N SER A 106 -1.62 11.69 12.94
CA SER A 106 -2.01 12.77 13.85
C SER A 106 -2.65 13.96 13.11
N SER A 107 -2.28 14.17 11.85
CA SER A 107 -2.88 15.14 10.94
C SER A 107 -3.20 14.50 9.58
N PRO A 108 -4.14 15.07 8.79
CA PRO A 108 -4.38 14.62 7.43
C PRO A 108 -3.14 14.68 6.52
N ARG A 109 -2.25 15.65 6.76
CA ARG A 109 -1.00 15.81 6.01
C ARG A 109 -0.05 14.64 6.28
N ASP A 110 0.17 14.32 7.55
CA ASP A 110 1.10 13.24 7.94
C ASP A 110 0.53 11.87 7.56
N GLY A 111 -0.78 11.66 7.76
CA GLY A 111 -1.44 10.42 7.35
C GLY A 111 -1.39 10.17 5.83
N ALA A 112 -1.36 11.23 5.03
CA ALA A 112 -1.22 11.13 3.58
C ALA A 112 0.24 10.99 3.10
N ARG A 113 1.23 11.28 3.96
CA ARG A 113 2.65 11.35 3.59
C ARG A 113 3.13 10.12 2.85
N PHE A 114 2.94 8.93 3.43
CA PHE A 114 3.39 7.69 2.83
C PHE A 114 2.79 7.46 1.43
N ALA A 115 1.51 7.76 1.25
CA ALA A 115 0.84 7.61 -0.04
C ALA A 115 1.37 8.60 -1.09
N LEU A 116 1.59 9.86 -0.69
CA LEU A 116 2.09 10.91 -1.56
C LEU A 116 3.55 10.67 -1.96
N GLU A 117 4.41 10.33 -1.01
CA GLU A 117 5.82 10.03 -1.29
C GLU A 117 5.96 8.76 -2.15
N THR A 118 5.13 7.72 -1.91
CA THR A 118 5.07 6.54 -2.78
C THR A 118 4.64 6.90 -4.20
N ALA A 119 3.60 7.73 -4.36
CA ALA A 119 3.10 8.14 -5.67
C ALA A 119 4.15 8.95 -6.45
N SER A 120 4.84 9.89 -5.78
CA SER A 120 5.92 10.68 -6.37
C SER A 120 7.07 9.79 -6.81
N ALA A 121 7.56 8.89 -5.94
CA ALA A 121 8.67 7.99 -6.26
C ALA A 121 8.34 7.06 -7.45
N VAL A 122 7.11 6.53 -7.50
CA VAL A 122 6.67 5.74 -8.64
C VAL A 122 6.63 6.59 -9.91
N ALA A 123 6.04 7.78 -9.88
CA ALA A 123 5.96 8.66 -11.05
C ALA A 123 7.34 9.07 -11.58
N GLU A 124 8.31 9.28 -10.71
CA GLU A 124 9.71 9.55 -11.09
C GLU A 124 10.39 8.35 -11.75
N ALA A 125 10.11 7.14 -11.25
CA ALA A 125 10.71 5.89 -11.73
C ALA A 125 10.16 5.49 -13.11
N VAL A 126 8.86 5.64 -13.31
CA VAL A 126 8.22 5.39 -14.61
C VAL A 126 8.17 6.69 -15.43
N ARG A 127 9.29 7.06 -16.04
CA ARG A 127 9.32 8.17 -17.01
C ARG A 127 8.60 7.76 -18.28
N PHE A 128 7.33 8.14 -18.38
CA PHE A 128 6.63 8.12 -19.66
C PHE A 128 7.02 9.35 -20.48
N PRO A 129 7.14 9.25 -21.82
CA PRO A 129 7.43 10.40 -22.66
C PRO A 129 6.35 11.48 -22.46
N SER A 130 6.75 12.55 -21.77
CA SER A 130 6.05 13.83 -21.50
C SER A 130 4.52 13.85 -21.70
N GLY A 131 3.77 13.89 -20.59
CA GLY A 131 2.41 14.44 -20.59
C GLY A 131 1.36 13.81 -19.67
N ALA A 132 1.73 12.88 -18.78
CA ALA A 132 0.74 12.27 -17.88
C ALA A 132 0.69 12.99 -16.53
N ASP A 133 -0.42 13.68 -16.29
CA ASP A 133 -0.78 14.12 -14.94
C ASP A 133 -1.21 12.89 -14.11
N PRO A 134 -0.81 12.80 -12.82
CA PRO A 134 -1.33 11.76 -11.94
C PRO A 134 -2.84 11.95 -11.78
N VAL A 135 -3.63 11.07 -12.41
CA VAL A 135 -5.08 11.11 -12.26
C VAL A 135 -5.46 10.34 -11.00
N LEU A 136 -5.85 11.09 -9.96
CA LEU A 136 -6.59 10.55 -8.83
C LEU A 136 -8.01 10.21 -9.32
N ARG A 137 -8.33 8.92 -9.44
CA ARG A 137 -9.70 8.48 -9.70
C ARG A 137 -10.30 7.89 -8.43
N ASP A 138 -11.41 8.47 -7.98
CA ASP A 138 -12.31 7.78 -7.05
C ASP A 138 -12.76 6.47 -7.71
N GLY A 139 -12.39 5.35 -7.11
CA GLY A 139 -12.69 4.04 -7.68
C GLY A 139 -14.18 3.74 -7.69
N ASP A 140 -14.63 3.16 -8.80
CA ASP A 140 -15.99 2.63 -8.97
C ASP A 140 -16.40 1.79 -7.76
N SER A 141 -17.47 2.21 -7.11
CA SER A 141 -18.16 1.40 -6.12
C SER A 141 -18.62 0.10 -6.79
N HIS A 142 -18.27 -1.05 -6.20
CA HIS A 142 -18.95 -2.29 -6.56
C HIS A 142 -20.45 -2.07 -6.28
N PRO A 143 -21.35 -2.29 -7.26
CA PRO A 143 -22.77 -2.15 -7.01
C PRO A 143 -23.20 -3.22 -6.00
N GLY A 144 -23.41 -2.81 -4.74
CA GLY A 144 -23.95 -3.66 -3.67
C GLY A 144 -23.27 -3.60 -2.30
N ASP A 145 -22.06 -3.07 -2.15
CA ASP A 145 -21.35 -3.09 -0.86
C ASP A 145 -21.47 -1.76 -0.09
N LYS A 146 -22.50 -1.66 0.76
CA LYS A 146 -22.78 -0.46 1.58
C LYS A 146 -21.79 -0.22 2.73
N ASN A 147 -20.80 -1.10 2.94
CA ASN A 147 -19.90 -1.06 4.09
C ASN A 147 -18.46 -0.63 3.79
N LYS A 148 -18.12 -0.29 2.54
CA LYS A 148 -16.78 0.20 2.18
C LYS A 148 -16.78 1.71 1.93
N LYS A 149 -16.81 2.51 3.01
CA LYS A 149 -16.35 3.92 2.97
C LYS A 149 -14.82 3.98 2.97
N GLY A 150 -14.18 3.25 2.06
CA GLY A 150 -12.73 3.31 1.85
C GLY A 150 -12.50 3.89 0.47
N THR A 151 -11.98 5.11 0.42
CA THR A 151 -11.52 5.73 -0.83
C THR A 151 -10.53 4.77 -1.48
N LEU A 152 -10.89 4.25 -2.65
CA LEU A 152 -9.97 3.47 -3.46
C LEU A 152 -9.00 4.47 -4.08
N LEU A 153 -7.91 4.79 -3.39
CA LEU A 153 -6.85 5.61 -3.96
C LEU A 153 -6.17 4.79 -5.05
N ARG A 154 -6.57 5.00 -6.31
CA ARG A 154 -5.86 4.56 -7.51
C ARG A 154 -5.15 5.76 -8.10
N VAL A 155 -3.84 5.79 -7.98
CA VAL A 155 -2.99 6.72 -8.76
C VAL A 155 -2.64 5.99 -10.04
N LEU A 156 -3.21 6.43 -11.16
CA LEU A 156 -2.85 5.91 -12.47
C LEU A 156 -1.65 6.68 -12.99
N ILE A 157 -0.56 5.97 -13.25
CA ILE A 157 0.66 6.57 -13.79
C ILE A 157 0.88 5.93 -15.17
N ARG A 158 0.90 6.78 -16.21
CA ARG A 158 0.87 6.46 -17.64
C ARG A 158 1.88 7.32 -18.38
#